data_AF-A0A1H8G2C4-F1
#
_entry.id   AF-A0A1H8G2C4-F1
#
_cell.length_a   1.000
_cell.length_b   1.000
_cell.length_c   1.000
_cell.angle_alpha   90.00
_cell.angle_beta   90.00
_cell.angle_gamma   90.00
#
_symmetry.space_group_name_H-M   'P 1'
#
loop_
_entity.id
_entity.type
_entity.pdbx_description
1 polymer ?
#
loop_
_entity_poly.entity_id
_entity_poly.type
_entity_poly.pdbx_seq_one_letter_code
_entity_poly.pdbx_strand_id
1 'polypeptide(L)'
;MTIRQYGWNEYWINQWNGMAGQAADRESLTPGRVVGDFGSKYRILTEDGEQWGELSGRLRHSLEASSGEYPAIGDWTVVKKAEGGHVMIHGVLPRRSVISRKAAGTQPKEQIVAANVDTLFLVSALNDDYNLRRMERYLIMAWNSGASPVILLTKADLCDDPGAKIAEMEMAAPGVPVHAVSAHTDCGREALLPYIGEGRTVALTGSSGCGKSTMVNWLCGADLQLTQEVREDDSRGRHTTTRRELFLLPAGGVIVDTPGMRELQLWEDEGGLDLAFADIAQLAARCRYADCRHEREEGCAVLEAVDSGELEEKRLQSYHKTQRELVYQTAKEAKSKRKGGAGSGQKAASSRSRKYGWRRDLED
;
A
#
# COMPACT_ATOMS: atom_id res chain seq x y z
N MET A 1 2.89 16.08 20.49
CA MET A 1 2.33 15.29 19.38
C MET A 1 1.03 14.71 19.86
N THR A 2 -0.07 14.91 19.15
CA THR A 2 -1.38 14.35 19.51
C THR A 2 -1.84 13.37 18.43
N ILE A 3 -2.72 12.43 18.80
CA ILE A 3 -3.32 11.52 17.82
C ILE A 3 -4.13 12.27 16.74
N ARG A 4 -4.65 13.47 17.03
CA ARG A 4 -5.36 14.32 16.06
C ARG A 4 -4.44 14.81 14.94
N GLN A 5 -3.22 15.25 15.28
CA GLN A 5 -2.20 15.62 14.30
C GLN A 5 -1.87 14.45 13.36
N TYR A 6 -1.98 13.23 13.89
CA TYR A 6 -1.80 11.98 13.16
C TYR A 6 -3.11 11.43 12.57
N GLY A 7 -4.20 12.19 12.46
CA GLY A 7 -5.39 11.77 11.70
C GLY A 7 -6.54 11.18 12.50
N TRP A 8 -6.50 11.26 13.83
CA TRP A 8 -7.68 10.94 14.63
C TRP A 8 -8.75 12.02 14.45
N ASN A 9 -9.91 11.64 13.93
CA ASN A 9 -11.00 12.56 13.56
C ASN A 9 -12.38 11.92 13.84
N GLU A 10 -13.46 12.64 13.51
CA GLU A 10 -14.85 12.20 13.73
C GLU A 10 -15.17 10.81 13.13
N TYR A 11 -14.60 10.49 11.97
CA TYR A 11 -14.78 9.15 11.38
C TYR A 11 -14.24 8.07 12.32
N TRP A 12 -13.02 8.24 12.84
CA TRP A 12 -12.41 7.28 13.74
C TRP A 12 -13.08 7.22 15.10
N ILE A 13 -13.60 8.34 15.61
CA ILE A 13 -14.43 8.39 16.81
C ILE A 13 -15.70 7.54 16.62
N ASN A 14 -16.34 7.62 15.45
CA ASN A 14 -17.51 6.80 15.14
C ASN A 14 -17.16 5.31 15.03
N GLN A 15 -16.05 4.96 14.35
CA GLN A 15 -15.57 3.57 14.30
C GLN A 15 -15.24 3.03 15.70
N TRP A 16 -14.57 3.84 16.51
CA TRP A 16 -14.26 3.53 17.91
C TRP A 16 -15.51 3.25 18.72
N ASN A 17 -16.52 4.13 18.63
CA ASN A 17 -17.79 3.98 19.34
C ASN A 17 -18.57 2.74 18.87
N GLY A 18 -18.50 2.39 17.59
CA GLY A 18 -19.11 1.19 17.03
C GLY A 18 -18.49 -0.11 17.54
N MET A 19 -17.16 -0.15 17.71
CA MET A 19 -16.45 -1.32 18.27
C MET A 19 -16.57 -1.42 19.80
N ALA A 20 -16.59 -0.28 20.50
CA ALA A 20 -16.61 -0.22 21.96
C ALA A 20 -17.91 -0.73 22.60
N GLY A 21 -18.97 -0.97 21.81
CA GLY A 21 -20.19 -1.64 22.28
C GLY A 21 -20.02 -3.12 22.65
N GLN A 22 -18.85 -3.73 22.38
CA GLN A 22 -18.63 -5.18 22.54
C GLN A 22 -17.56 -5.57 23.59
N ALA A 23 -16.91 -4.61 24.26
CA ALA A 23 -15.81 -4.88 25.21
C ALA A 23 -16.19 -4.52 26.66
N ALA A 24 -16.10 -5.49 27.56
CA ALA A 24 -16.41 -5.34 29.00
C ALA A 24 -15.48 -4.38 29.77
N ASP A 25 -14.37 -3.94 29.16
CA ASP A 25 -13.25 -3.22 29.80
C ASP A 25 -13.03 -1.80 29.22
N ARG A 26 -14.10 -1.18 28.68
CA ARG A 26 -14.06 0.07 27.89
C ARG A 26 -13.30 1.23 28.55
N GLU A 27 -13.38 1.37 29.88
CA GLU A 27 -12.72 2.45 30.61
C GLU A 27 -11.19 2.38 30.59
N SER A 28 -10.62 1.21 30.29
CA SER A 28 -9.17 1.01 30.24
C SER A 28 -8.56 1.00 28.83
N LEU A 29 -9.42 1.09 27.80
CA LEU A 29 -9.01 1.04 26.40
C LEU A 29 -8.90 2.44 25.82
N THR A 30 -7.83 2.67 25.07
CA THR A 30 -7.53 3.94 24.41
C THR A 30 -7.16 3.69 22.95
N PRO A 31 -7.41 4.66 22.05
CA PRO A 31 -6.96 4.56 20.68
C PRO A 31 -5.44 4.77 20.59
N GLY A 32 -4.80 4.05 19.69
CA GLY A 32 -3.40 4.27 19.34
C GLY A 32 -3.15 4.10 17.85
N ARG A 33 -2.22 4.85 17.27
CA ARG A 33 -1.81 4.70 15.86
C ARG A 33 -0.51 3.92 15.76
N VAL A 34 -0.42 2.95 14.86
CA VAL A 34 0.85 2.29 14.53
C VAL A 34 1.71 3.26 13.73
N VAL A 35 2.73 3.83 14.36
CA VAL A 35 3.68 4.77 13.74
C VAL A 35 4.99 4.09 13.31
N GLY A 36 5.23 2.84 13.74
CA GLY A 36 6.40 2.06 13.37
C GLY A 36 6.16 0.54 13.49
N ASP A 37 6.72 -0.22 12.56
CA ASP A 37 6.63 -1.69 12.50
C ASP A 37 8.03 -2.30 12.62
N PHE A 38 8.26 -3.04 13.72
CA PHE A 38 9.51 -3.72 14.04
C PHE A 38 9.31 -5.24 14.10
N GLY A 39 8.30 -5.77 13.41
CA GLY A 39 8.00 -7.20 13.30
C GLY A 39 7.22 -7.74 14.49
N SER A 40 7.89 -8.02 15.61
CA SER A 40 7.23 -8.55 16.82
C SER A 40 6.73 -7.48 17.78
N LYS A 41 7.21 -6.24 17.61
CA LYS A 41 6.81 -5.06 18.38
C LYS A 41 6.43 -3.93 17.43
N TYR A 42 5.56 -3.05 17.92
CA TYR A 42 5.08 -1.89 17.20
C TYR A 42 5.41 -0.62 17.97
N ARG A 43 5.66 0.46 17.26
CA ARG A 43 5.66 1.80 17.85
C ARG A 43 4.25 2.35 17.73
N ILE A 44 3.62 2.64 18.87
CA ILE A 44 2.24 3.10 18.94
C ILE A 44 2.20 4.53 19.49
N LEU A 45 1.59 5.45 18.76
CA LEU A 45 1.29 6.79 19.25
C LEU A 45 -0.08 6.79 19.93
N THR A 46 -0.11 7.14 21.21
CA THR A 46 -1.34 7.36 22.01
C THR A 46 -1.44 8.84 22.42
N GLU A 47 -2.46 9.20 23.19
CA GLU A 47 -2.53 10.56 23.78
C GLU A 47 -1.39 10.84 24.77
N ASP A 48 -0.80 9.80 25.38
CA ASP A 48 0.34 9.91 26.29
C ASP A 48 1.70 9.97 25.55
N GLY A 49 1.68 9.89 24.21
CA GLY A 49 2.86 9.90 23.36
C GLY A 49 3.21 8.54 22.75
N GLU A 50 4.44 8.42 22.26
CA GLU A 50 4.89 7.18 21.62
C GLU A 50 5.34 6.12 22.63
N GLN A 51 4.79 4.92 22.48
CA GLN A 51 5.04 3.78 23.36
C GLN A 51 5.32 2.52 22.55
N TRP A 52 6.02 1.56 23.16
CA TRP A 52 6.17 0.24 22.58
C TRP A 52 4.90 -0.57 22.80
N GLY A 53 4.37 -1.15 21.72
CA GLY A 53 3.17 -1.96 21.69
C GLY A 53 3.43 -3.41 21.29
N GLU A 54 2.71 -4.34 21.92
CA GLU A 54 2.72 -5.77 21.58
C GLU A 54 1.30 -6.31 21.45
N LEU A 55 1.10 -7.34 20.61
CA LEU A 55 -0.21 -7.99 20.48
C LEU A 55 -0.59 -8.67 21.79
N SER A 56 -1.82 -8.47 22.25
CA SER A 56 -2.40 -9.31 23.30
C SER A 56 -2.43 -10.78 22.87
N GLY A 57 -2.27 -11.71 23.81
CA GLY A 57 -2.27 -13.14 23.51
C GLY A 57 -3.55 -13.59 22.81
N ARG A 58 -4.70 -13.02 23.21
CA ARG A 58 -5.99 -13.27 22.56
C ARG A 58 -6.01 -12.81 21.09
N LEU A 59 -5.52 -11.61 20.80
CA LEU A 59 -5.45 -11.10 19.43
C LEU A 59 -4.50 -11.94 18.58
N ARG A 60 -3.31 -12.25 19.09
CA ARG A 60 -2.34 -13.10 18.39
C ARG A 60 -2.93 -14.45 18.02
N HIS A 61 -3.54 -15.15 18.97
CA HIS A 61 -4.17 -16.44 18.71
C HIS A 61 -5.33 -16.34 17.72
N SER A 62 -6.13 -15.27 17.79
CA SER A 62 -7.21 -15.03 16.84
C SER A 62 -6.68 -14.86 15.41
N LEU A 63 -5.62 -14.05 15.23
CA LEU A 63 -5.01 -13.82 13.92
C LEU A 63 -4.34 -15.08 13.37
N GLU A 64 -3.67 -15.87 14.21
CA GLU A 64 -3.07 -17.14 13.80
C GLU A 64 -4.15 -18.16 13.37
N ALA A 65 -5.25 -18.26 14.13
CA ALA A 65 -6.34 -19.20 13.85
C ALA A 65 -7.12 -18.85 12.58
N SER A 66 -7.36 -17.56 12.32
CA SER A 66 -8.10 -17.11 11.13
C SER A 66 -7.22 -16.82 9.92
N SER A 67 -5.89 -16.97 10.04
CA SER A 67 -4.93 -16.38 9.09
C SER A 67 -5.19 -14.89 8.85
N GLY A 68 -5.57 -14.18 9.92
CA GLY A 68 -5.92 -12.78 9.91
C GLY A 68 -4.71 -11.87 9.69
N GLU A 69 -5.01 -10.63 9.35
CA GLU A 69 -4.03 -9.62 9.00
C GLU A 69 -3.41 -8.99 10.26
N TYR A 70 -2.10 -9.05 10.37
CA TYR A 70 -1.36 -8.40 11.45
C TYR A 70 -1.46 -6.87 11.33
N PRO A 71 -1.32 -6.13 12.44
CA PRO A 71 -1.23 -4.67 12.37
C PRO A 71 -0.08 -4.24 11.45
N ALA A 72 -0.35 -3.18 10.70
CA ALA A 72 0.57 -2.54 9.78
C ALA A 72 0.67 -1.05 10.09
N ILE A 73 1.64 -0.38 9.47
CA ILE A 73 1.84 1.06 9.66
C ILE A 73 0.61 1.84 9.22
N GLY A 74 0.23 2.83 10.01
CA GLY A 74 -0.94 3.66 9.77
C GLY A 74 -2.23 3.09 10.33
N ASP A 75 -2.24 1.85 10.83
CA ASP A 75 -3.40 1.28 11.53
C ASP A 75 -3.76 2.06 12.77
N TRP A 76 -5.07 2.21 12.97
CA TRP A 76 -5.63 2.59 14.26
C TRP A 76 -5.94 1.34 15.07
N THR A 77 -5.52 1.36 16.33
CA THR A 77 -5.54 0.20 17.22
C THR A 77 -6.26 0.52 18.51
N VAL A 78 -6.83 -0.53 19.09
CA VAL A 78 -7.41 -0.50 20.43
C VAL A 78 -6.33 -0.99 21.38
N VAL A 79 -5.86 -0.12 22.26
CA VAL A 79 -4.75 -0.42 23.17
C VAL A 79 -5.11 -0.26 24.64
N LYS A 80 -4.49 -1.08 25.49
CA LYS A 80 -4.56 -1.00 26.95
C LYS A 80 -3.18 -0.71 27.50
N LYS A 81 -3.06 0.23 28.44
CA LYS A 81 -1.78 0.47 29.14
C LYS A 81 -1.35 -0.79 29.88
N ALA A 82 -0.08 -1.14 29.75
CA ALA A 82 0.57 -2.19 30.51
C ALA A 82 1.61 -1.59 31.47
N GLU A 83 2.10 -2.40 32.39
CA GLU A 83 3.20 -2.00 33.27
C GLU A 83 4.48 -1.69 32.46
N GLY A 84 5.33 -0.81 33.00
CA GLY A 84 6.59 -0.45 32.36
C GLY A 84 6.48 0.52 31.18
N GLY A 85 5.35 1.21 31.00
CA GLY A 85 5.18 2.21 29.94
C GLY A 85 4.91 1.62 28.56
N HIS A 86 4.53 0.35 28.50
CA HIS A 86 4.13 -0.36 27.29
C HIS A 86 2.62 -0.32 27.07
N VAL A 87 2.18 -0.67 25.86
CA VAL A 87 0.77 -0.87 25.54
C VAL A 87 0.51 -2.24 24.94
N MET A 88 -0.64 -2.83 25.25
CA MET A 88 -1.09 -4.08 24.64
C MET A 88 -2.13 -3.77 23.57
N ILE A 89 -1.95 -4.32 22.38
CA ILE A 89 -2.88 -4.20 21.25
C ILE A 89 -3.95 -5.28 21.37
N HIS A 90 -5.19 -4.84 21.58
CA HIS A 90 -6.37 -5.70 21.71
C HIS A 90 -7.16 -5.83 20.41
N GLY A 91 -7.00 -4.90 19.47
CA GLY A 91 -7.64 -4.96 18.16
C GLY A 91 -7.13 -3.87 17.22
N VAL A 92 -7.55 -3.98 15.96
CA VAL A 92 -7.30 -3.03 14.89
C VAL A 92 -8.66 -2.52 14.41
N LEU A 93 -8.82 -1.20 14.25
CA LEU A 93 -10.03 -0.62 13.68
C LEU A 93 -10.12 -0.96 12.18
N PRO A 94 -11.31 -0.97 11.56
CA PRO A 94 -11.46 -1.25 10.13
C PRO A 94 -10.60 -0.31 9.27
N ARG A 95 -9.85 -0.89 8.32
CA ARG A 95 -8.97 -0.14 7.42
C ARG A 95 -9.80 0.57 6.34
N ARG A 96 -9.48 1.84 6.08
CA ARG A 96 -10.07 2.61 4.96
C ARG A 96 -9.34 2.38 3.65
N SER A 97 -8.05 2.10 3.73
CA SER A 97 -7.19 1.82 2.60
C SER A 97 -6.08 0.86 3.02
N VAL A 98 -5.61 0.06 2.07
CA VAL A 98 -4.62 -1.00 2.29
C VAL A 98 -3.63 -0.99 1.13
N ILE A 99 -2.38 -0.64 1.41
CA ILE A 99 -1.29 -0.80 0.46
C ILE A 99 -0.58 -2.09 0.80
N SER A 100 -0.72 -3.08 -0.08
CA SER A 100 -0.10 -4.40 0.09
C SER A 100 0.94 -4.68 -0.99
N ARG A 101 1.79 -5.66 -0.71
CA ARG A 101 2.74 -6.20 -1.66
C ARG A 101 2.86 -7.70 -1.50
N LYS A 102 3.43 -8.34 -2.50
CA LYS A 102 3.83 -9.75 -2.42
C LYS A 102 5.04 -9.90 -1.48
N ALA A 103 4.91 -10.71 -0.44
CA ALA A 103 6.03 -11.08 0.41
C ALA A 103 7.09 -11.86 -0.39
N ALA A 104 8.36 -11.61 -0.12
CA ALA A 104 9.45 -12.40 -0.67
C ALA A 104 9.46 -13.79 -0.01
N GLY A 105 9.31 -14.86 -0.79
CA GLY A 105 9.31 -16.23 -0.28
C GLY A 105 8.76 -17.26 -1.28
N THR A 106 8.84 -18.54 -0.90
CA THR A 106 8.34 -19.68 -1.70
C THR A 106 6.82 -19.75 -1.76
N GLN A 107 6.11 -19.08 -0.84
CA GLN A 107 4.66 -18.93 -0.89
C GLN A 107 4.30 -17.46 -1.15
N PRO A 108 3.46 -17.17 -2.15
CA PRO A 108 2.94 -15.83 -2.37
C PRO A 108 1.95 -15.52 -1.24
N LYS A 109 2.42 -14.81 -0.21
CA LYS A 109 1.55 -14.21 0.80
C LYS A 109 1.50 -12.71 0.58
N GLU A 110 0.30 -12.17 0.66
CA GLU A 110 0.10 -10.74 0.72
C GLU A 110 0.67 -10.21 2.03
N GLN A 111 1.45 -9.14 1.94
CA GLN A 111 1.99 -8.41 3.08
C GLN A 111 1.51 -6.97 3.00
N ILE A 112 0.75 -6.56 3.99
CA ILE A 112 0.32 -5.18 4.14
C ILE A 112 1.52 -4.34 4.54
N VAL A 113 1.77 -3.30 3.76
CA VAL A 113 2.90 -2.39 3.91
C VAL A 113 2.47 -1.15 4.70
N ALA A 114 1.30 -0.62 4.36
CA ALA A 114 0.70 0.53 5.01
C ALA A 114 -0.83 0.45 4.94
N ALA A 115 -1.50 1.07 5.89
CA ALA A 115 -2.95 1.17 5.97
C ALA A 115 -3.38 2.62 6.27
N ASN A 116 -4.62 2.96 5.94
CA ASN A 116 -5.22 4.27 6.20
C ASN A 116 -4.40 5.43 5.62
N VAL A 117 -3.90 5.23 4.41
CA VAL A 117 -3.34 6.25 3.53
C VAL A 117 -4.48 6.93 2.78
N ASP A 118 -4.60 8.25 2.88
CA ASP A 118 -5.63 9.03 2.17
C ASP A 118 -5.19 9.33 0.74
N THR A 119 -3.91 9.68 0.54
CA THR A 119 -3.36 10.03 -0.78
C THR A 119 -2.08 9.25 -1.08
N LEU A 120 -2.04 8.62 -2.26
CA LEU A 120 -0.85 7.94 -2.75
C LEU A 120 -0.22 8.76 -3.88
N PHE A 121 0.92 9.37 -3.59
CA PHE A 121 1.71 10.08 -4.59
C PHE A 121 2.43 9.08 -5.50
N LEU A 122 2.10 9.13 -6.79
CA LEU A 122 2.72 8.31 -7.84
C LEU A 122 3.85 9.10 -8.48
N VAL A 123 5.08 8.76 -8.12
CA VAL A 123 6.27 9.55 -8.42
C VAL A 123 6.98 9.01 -9.65
N SER A 124 7.13 9.86 -10.68
CA SER A 124 7.92 9.59 -11.88
C SER A 124 8.83 10.78 -12.15
N ALA A 125 10.12 10.53 -12.44
CA ALA A 125 11.03 11.63 -12.75
C ALA A 125 10.94 12.03 -14.23
N LEU A 126 11.01 13.34 -14.50
CA LEU A 126 11.08 13.93 -15.84
C LEU A 126 12.48 13.80 -16.47
N ASN A 127 12.96 12.57 -16.52
CA ASN A 127 14.17 12.17 -17.21
C ASN A 127 13.92 10.81 -17.90
N ASP A 128 14.93 9.98 -18.10
CA ASP A 128 14.79 8.63 -18.68
C ASP A 128 13.83 7.69 -17.90
N ASP A 129 13.39 8.09 -16.71
CA ASP A 129 12.42 7.36 -15.91
C ASP A 129 10.95 7.58 -16.33
N TYR A 130 10.66 8.64 -17.09
CA TYR A 130 9.29 9.01 -17.48
C TYR A 130 8.65 7.87 -18.30
N ASN A 131 7.59 7.28 -17.77
CA ASN A 131 6.98 6.09 -18.36
C ASN A 131 5.47 6.00 -18.08
N LEU A 132 4.66 6.38 -19.08
CA LEU A 132 3.19 6.33 -19.02
C LEU A 132 2.67 4.94 -18.65
N ARG A 133 3.20 3.90 -19.27
CA ARG A 133 2.74 2.52 -19.04
C ARG A 133 3.00 2.04 -17.61
N ARG A 134 4.09 2.52 -17.01
CA ARG A 134 4.37 2.27 -15.59
C ARG A 134 3.38 3.03 -14.71
N MET A 135 3.04 4.26 -15.08
CA MET A 135 2.06 5.07 -14.36
C MET A 135 0.67 4.44 -14.37
N GLU A 136 0.20 3.94 -15.53
CA GLU A 136 -1.08 3.22 -15.65
C GLU A 136 -1.16 2.04 -14.65
N ARG A 137 -0.07 1.30 -14.47
CA ARG A 137 0.00 0.21 -13.47
C ARG A 137 -0.05 0.72 -12.03
N TYR A 138 0.58 1.86 -11.75
CA TYR A 138 0.53 2.47 -10.42
C TYR A 138 -0.86 3.03 -10.10
N LEU A 139 -1.60 3.51 -11.09
CA LEU A 139 -2.97 3.98 -10.94
C LEU A 139 -3.90 2.85 -10.50
N ILE A 140 -3.86 1.70 -11.18
CA ILE A 140 -4.66 0.52 -10.81
C ILE A 140 -4.41 0.14 -9.34
N MET A 141 -3.14 0.09 -8.95
CA MET A 141 -2.76 -0.25 -7.59
C MET A 141 -3.22 0.81 -6.57
N ALA A 142 -3.13 2.10 -6.89
CA ALA A 142 -3.64 3.16 -6.02
C ALA A 142 -5.14 2.99 -5.80
N TRP A 143 -5.90 2.77 -6.87
CA TRP A 143 -7.34 2.56 -6.78
C TRP A 143 -7.72 1.30 -6.01
N ASN A 144 -7.05 0.17 -6.27
CA ASN A 144 -7.26 -1.07 -5.50
C ASN A 144 -6.90 -0.90 -4.02
N SER A 145 -5.96 -0.01 -3.69
CA SER A 145 -5.63 0.27 -2.29
C SER A 145 -6.70 1.09 -1.56
N GLY A 146 -7.62 1.73 -2.27
CA GLY A 146 -8.59 2.70 -1.71
C GLY A 146 -8.00 4.09 -1.42
N ALA A 147 -6.71 4.31 -1.68
CA ALA A 147 -6.07 5.63 -1.58
C ALA A 147 -6.31 6.45 -2.85
N SER A 148 -6.48 7.77 -2.71
CA SER A 148 -6.61 8.66 -3.87
C SER A 148 -5.24 8.87 -4.55
N PRO A 149 -5.07 8.58 -5.84
CA PRO A 149 -3.82 8.82 -6.54
C PRO A 149 -3.60 10.31 -6.84
N VAL A 150 -2.35 10.75 -6.77
CA VAL A 150 -1.88 12.04 -7.30
C VAL A 150 -0.55 11.80 -7.98
N ILE A 151 -0.39 12.23 -9.23
CA ILE A 151 0.84 12.00 -9.99
C ILE A 151 1.81 13.15 -9.77
N LEU A 152 3.04 12.82 -9.37
CA LEU A 152 4.12 13.78 -9.19
C LEU A 152 5.21 13.53 -10.23
N LEU A 153 5.40 14.51 -11.11
CA LEU A 153 6.46 14.57 -12.11
C LEU A 153 7.65 15.32 -11.49
N THR A 154 8.59 14.57 -10.91
CA THR A 154 9.74 15.14 -10.19
C THR A 154 10.86 15.53 -11.13
N LYS A 155 11.83 16.30 -10.61
CA LYS A 155 12.99 16.82 -11.38
C LYS A 155 12.55 17.70 -12.55
N ALA A 156 11.51 18.50 -12.35
CA ALA A 156 11.03 19.43 -13.37
C ALA A 156 12.10 20.44 -13.84
N ASP A 157 13.13 20.67 -13.02
CA ASP A 157 14.32 21.46 -13.37
C ASP A 157 15.18 20.85 -14.50
N LEU A 158 15.03 19.56 -14.80
CA LEU A 158 15.77 18.86 -15.86
C LEU A 158 14.97 18.71 -17.16
N CYS A 159 13.76 19.28 -17.22
CA CYS A 159 12.84 19.12 -18.34
C CYS A 159 12.59 20.46 -19.01
N ASP A 160 12.84 20.53 -20.33
CA ASP A 160 12.67 21.77 -21.09
C ASP A 160 11.20 22.22 -21.17
N ASP A 161 10.27 21.27 -21.27
CA ASP A 161 8.82 21.53 -21.31
C ASP A 161 8.04 20.57 -20.38
N PRO A 162 7.98 20.89 -19.07
CA PRO A 162 7.16 20.14 -18.12
C PRO A 162 5.66 20.21 -18.45
N GLY A 163 5.20 21.28 -19.11
CA GLY A 163 3.79 21.48 -19.44
C GLY A 163 3.28 20.45 -20.44
N ALA A 164 4.04 20.18 -21.50
CA ALA A 164 3.73 19.11 -22.44
C ALA A 164 3.68 17.72 -21.76
N LYS A 165 4.56 17.47 -20.79
CA LYS A 165 4.60 16.21 -20.03
C LYS A 165 3.44 16.07 -19.06
N ILE A 166 2.98 17.17 -18.46
CA ILE A 166 1.76 17.19 -17.66
C ILE A 166 0.56 16.83 -18.55
N ALA A 167 0.38 17.51 -19.68
CA ALA A 167 -0.74 17.26 -20.59
C ALA A 167 -0.76 15.81 -21.11
N GLU A 168 0.39 15.27 -21.48
CA GLU A 168 0.54 13.86 -21.89
C GLU A 168 0.10 12.90 -20.76
N MET A 169 0.49 13.19 -19.52
CA MET A 169 0.13 12.36 -18.36
C MET A 169 -1.35 12.49 -17.98
N GLU A 170 -1.94 13.68 -18.08
CA GLU A 170 -3.37 13.93 -17.82
C GLU A 170 -4.25 13.17 -18.81
N MET A 171 -3.84 13.11 -20.08
CA MET A 171 -4.53 12.27 -21.09
C MET A 171 -4.44 10.78 -20.75
N ALA A 172 -3.30 10.32 -20.22
CA ALA A 172 -3.11 8.94 -19.79
C ALA A 172 -3.73 8.62 -18.41
N ALA A 173 -4.15 9.63 -17.65
CA ALA A 173 -4.73 9.47 -16.32
C ALA A 173 -5.91 10.43 -16.11
N PRO A 174 -7.02 10.28 -16.88
CA PRO A 174 -8.13 11.20 -16.80
C PRO A 174 -8.70 11.31 -15.38
N GLY A 175 -8.87 12.52 -14.87
CA GLY A 175 -9.42 12.78 -13.54
C GLY A 175 -8.42 12.63 -12.38
N VAL A 176 -7.15 12.29 -12.67
CA VAL A 176 -6.09 12.21 -11.66
C VAL A 176 -5.27 13.50 -11.69
N PRO A 177 -5.08 14.21 -10.56
CA PRO A 177 -4.26 15.41 -10.54
C PRO A 177 -2.79 15.11 -10.86
N VAL A 178 -2.18 15.93 -11.72
CA VAL A 178 -0.77 15.83 -12.13
C VAL A 178 -0.02 17.12 -11.76
N HIS A 179 1.09 16.99 -11.04
CA HIS A 179 1.92 18.13 -10.63
C HIS A 179 3.38 17.92 -11.04
N ALA A 180 3.96 18.90 -11.73
CA ALA A 180 5.41 18.96 -11.92
C ALA A 180 6.06 19.68 -10.72
N VAL A 181 7.10 19.05 -10.16
CA VAL A 181 7.77 19.54 -8.95
C VAL A 181 9.29 19.41 -9.06
N SER A 182 9.98 20.30 -8.37
CA SER A 182 11.42 20.17 -8.16
C SER A 182 11.79 20.55 -6.73
N ALA A 183 12.26 19.55 -5.98
CA ALA A 183 12.83 19.77 -4.66
C ALA A 183 14.13 20.59 -4.71
N HIS A 184 14.84 20.61 -5.84
CA HIS A 184 16.09 21.37 -5.99
C HIS A 184 15.84 22.87 -6.16
N THR A 185 14.78 23.25 -6.88
CA THR A 185 14.41 24.65 -7.12
C THR A 185 13.27 25.14 -6.24
N ASP A 186 12.83 24.32 -5.27
CA ASP A 186 11.67 24.57 -4.40
C ASP A 186 10.39 24.91 -5.17
N CYS A 187 10.19 24.26 -6.32
CA CYS A 187 9.08 24.54 -7.23
C CYS A 187 7.94 23.51 -7.07
N GLY A 188 6.71 24.01 -6.97
CA GLY A 188 5.49 23.19 -6.96
C GLY A 188 5.06 22.70 -5.57
N ARG A 189 5.64 23.24 -4.49
CA ARG A 189 5.32 22.84 -3.11
C ARG A 189 3.89 23.21 -2.74
N GLU A 190 3.47 24.41 -3.10
CA GLU A 190 2.16 24.97 -2.79
C GLU A 190 1.04 24.11 -3.38
N ALA A 191 1.26 23.55 -4.56
CA ALA A 191 0.31 22.67 -5.24
C ALA A 191 0.09 21.34 -4.49
N LEU A 192 0.98 20.97 -3.57
CA LEU A 192 0.87 19.75 -2.77
C LEU A 192 0.14 19.94 -1.43
N LEU A 193 0.04 21.19 -0.95
CA LEU A 193 -0.63 21.53 0.30
C LEU A 193 -2.10 21.06 0.37
N PRO A 194 -2.90 21.05 -0.73
CA PRO A 194 -4.25 20.52 -0.69
C PRO A 194 -4.33 19.05 -0.34
N TYR A 195 -3.26 18.26 -0.49
CA TYR A 195 -3.21 16.83 -0.14
C TYR A 195 -2.54 16.58 1.22
N ILE A 196 -1.72 17.53 1.67
CA ILE A 196 -0.92 17.46 2.88
C ILE A 196 -1.48 18.45 3.89
N GLY A 197 -2.14 17.94 4.93
CA GLY A 197 -2.71 18.78 5.97
C GLY A 197 -3.04 17.98 7.21
N GLU A 198 -3.42 18.67 8.28
CA GLU A 198 -3.72 18.03 9.55
C GLU A 198 -4.69 16.87 9.38
N GLY A 199 -4.27 15.72 9.91
CA GLY A 199 -5.02 14.49 9.87
C GLY A 199 -5.09 13.75 8.53
N ARG A 200 -4.36 14.20 7.51
CA ARG A 200 -4.18 13.46 6.26
C ARG A 200 -2.93 12.61 6.30
N THR A 201 -3.00 11.43 5.72
CA THR A 201 -1.88 10.50 5.58
C THR A 201 -1.54 10.32 4.11
N VAL A 202 -0.28 10.55 3.77
CA VAL A 202 0.23 10.43 2.40
C VAL A 202 1.32 9.38 2.31
N ALA A 203 1.43 8.70 1.18
CA ALA A 203 2.53 7.76 0.89
C ALA A 203 3.09 8.04 -0.51
N LEU A 204 4.34 7.61 -0.77
CA LEU A 204 5.01 7.81 -2.05
C LEU A 204 5.41 6.47 -2.68
N THR A 205 4.95 6.22 -3.91
CA THR A 205 5.36 5.05 -4.69
C THR A 205 5.94 5.48 -6.03
N GLY A 206 6.81 4.65 -6.61
CA GLY A 206 7.51 5.00 -7.84
C GLY A 206 8.77 4.16 -8.05
N SER A 207 9.36 4.26 -9.23
CA SER A 207 10.60 3.55 -9.60
C SER A 207 11.80 3.93 -8.72
N SER A 208 12.86 3.12 -8.74
CA SER A 208 14.10 3.50 -8.06
C SER A 208 14.72 4.73 -8.73
N GLY A 209 15.16 5.72 -7.96
CA GLY A 209 15.82 6.92 -8.50
C GLY A 209 14.89 8.04 -8.99
N CYS A 210 13.56 7.87 -8.91
CA CYS A 210 12.59 8.92 -9.25
C CYS A 210 12.50 10.08 -8.23
N GLY A 211 13.32 10.08 -7.17
CA GLY A 211 13.38 11.20 -6.22
C GLY A 211 12.44 11.10 -5.01
N LYS A 212 11.84 9.95 -4.69
CA LYS A 212 10.97 9.78 -3.50
C LYS A 212 11.61 10.24 -2.19
N SER A 213 12.84 9.80 -1.90
CA SER A 213 13.54 10.18 -0.65
C SER A 213 13.83 11.69 -0.63
N THR A 214 14.24 12.26 -1.77
CA THR A 214 14.41 13.71 -1.93
C THR A 214 13.09 14.45 -1.68
N MET A 215 11.97 13.92 -2.17
CA MET A 215 10.63 14.48 -1.93
C MET A 215 10.22 14.40 -0.46
N VAL A 216 10.47 13.27 0.21
CA VAL A 216 10.23 13.13 1.66
C VAL A 216 11.01 14.21 2.41
N ASN A 217 12.30 14.38 2.11
CA ASN A 217 13.15 15.37 2.78
C ASN A 217 12.70 16.80 2.52
N TRP A 218 12.33 17.09 1.29
CA TRP A 218 11.81 18.39 0.91
C TRP A 218 10.50 18.74 1.63
N LEU A 219 9.58 17.77 1.74
CA LEU A 219 8.31 17.95 2.45
C LEU A 219 8.47 18.03 3.96
N CYS A 220 9.35 17.20 4.55
CA CYS A 220 9.67 17.22 5.97
C CYS A 220 10.43 18.50 6.38
N GLY A 221 11.08 19.18 5.44
CA GLY A 221 12.05 20.23 5.75
C GLY A 221 13.42 19.63 6.09
N ALA A 222 14.48 20.33 5.67
CA ALA A 222 15.85 19.82 5.61
C ALA A 222 16.40 19.22 6.92
N ASP A 223 15.88 19.62 8.08
CA ASP A 223 16.44 19.26 9.39
C ASP A 223 15.95 17.92 9.98
N LEU A 224 14.89 17.31 9.43
CA LEU A 224 14.31 16.08 10.03
C LEU A 224 15.07 14.80 9.66
N GLN A 225 15.73 14.72 8.50
CA GLN A 225 16.54 13.54 8.12
C GLN A 225 18.05 13.69 8.37
N LEU A 226 18.60 14.91 8.44
CA LEU A 226 20.01 15.13 8.79
C LEU A 226 20.37 14.55 10.17
N THR A 227 19.39 14.38 11.06
CA THR A 227 19.59 13.72 12.37
C THR A 227 19.63 12.18 12.29
N GLN A 228 19.22 11.56 11.18
CA GLN A 228 19.31 10.12 10.96
C GLN A 228 20.46 9.71 10.02
N GLU A 229 21.00 10.61 9.19
CA GLU A 229 21.99 10.28 8.15
C GLU A 229 23.46 10.20 8.59
N VAL A 230 23.85 10.63 9.79
CA VAL A 230 25.26 10.50 10.22
C VAL A 230 25.48 9.21 11.04
N ARG A 231 25.44 8.07 10.33
CA ARG A 231 26.35 6.97 10.60
C ARG A 231 27.16 6.75 9.33
N GLU A 232 28.26 7.48 9.24
CA GLU A 232 29.31 7.34 8.23
C GLU A 232 29.87 5.92 8.27
N ASP A 233 29.33 5.01 7.47
CA ASP A 233 30.09 3.93 6.83
C ASP A 233 29.21 3.19 5.80
N ASP A 234 29.07 3.72 4.59
CA ASP A 234 29.10 2.92 3.36
C ASP A 234 29.09 3.83 2.12
N SER A 235 30.27 4.08 1.55
CA SER A 235 30.49 4.90 0.36
C SER A 235 30.03 4.23 -0.95
N ARG A 236 28.86 3.58 -0.95
CA ARG A 236 28.23 2.96 -2.12
C ARG A 236 26.71 3.07 -2.09
N GLY A 237 26.17 4.28 -2.27
CA GLY A 237 24.86 4.54 -2.90
C GLY A 237 23.67 3.63 -2.55
N ARG A 238 23.62 3.09 -1.34
CA ARG A 238 22.63 2.09 -0.92
C ARG A 238 21.82 2.71 0.21
N HIS A 239 21.03 3.72 -0.13
CA HIS A 239 19.96 4.20 0.75
C HIS A 239 18.98 3.04 0.98
N THR A 240 19.26 2.31 2.05
CA THR A 240 18.47 1.19 2.57
C THR A 240 17.89 1.69 3.87
N THR A 241 16.96 2.65 3.79
CA THR A 241 15.97 2.80 4.85
C THR A 241 15.40 1.39 5.03
N THR A 242 15.53 0.75 6.18
CA THR A 242 14.94 -0.56 6.48
C THR A 242 13.74 -0.42 7.42
N ARG A 243 13.47 0.81 7.85
CA ARG A 243 12.46 1.17 8.82
C ARG A 243 11.21 1.65 8.11
N ARG A 244 10.07 1.11 8.52
CA ARG A 244 8.76 1.59 8.13
C ARG A 244 8.35 2.53 9.26
N GLU A 245 8.17 3.82 8.97
CA GLU A 245 7.83 4.82 9.99
C GLU A 245 6.86 5.87 9.42
N LEU A 246 6.06 6.47 10.31
CA LEU A 246 5.23 7.64 10.01
C LEU A 246 5.95 8.91 10.47
N PHE A 247 6.10 9.89 9.58
CA PHE A 247 6.68 11.19 9.91
C PHE A 247 5.60 12.27 9.87
N LEU A 248 5.53 13.08 10.93
CA LEU A 248 4.67 14.26 10.95
C LEU A 248 5.37 15.38 10.16
N LEU A 249 4.66 15.97 9.21
CA LEU A 249 5.18 17.07 8.40
C LEU A 249 5.02 18.41 9.14
N PRO A 250 5.95 19.38 8.98
CA PRO A 250 5.85 20.69 9.64
C PRO A 250 4.57 21.45 9.29
N ALA A 251 4.09 21.30 8.04
CA ALA A 251 2.83 21.89 7.57
C ALA A 251 1.57 21.13 8.03
N GLY A 252 1.72 20.08 8.84
CA GLY A 252 0.68 19.14 9.19
C GLY A 252 0.56 17.99 8.19
N GLY A 253 -0.10 16.92 8.63
CA GLY A 253 -0.21 15.67 7.87
C GLY A 253 0.94 14.71 8.14
N VAL A 254 0.76 13.47 7.73
CA VAL A 254 1.65 12.35 8.02
C VAL A 254 2.13 11.73 6.73
N ILE A 255 3.44 11.55 6.58
CA ILE A 255 4.03 10.82 5.47
C ILE A 255 4.43 9.40 5.91
N VAL A 256 4.07 8.42 5.10
CA VAL A 256 4.49 7.04 5.28
C VAL A 256 5.76 6.82 4.47
N ASP A 257 6.88 6.62 5.14
CA ASP A 257 8.10 6.13 4.50
C ASP A 257 8.25 4.64 4.82
N THR A 258 7.94 3.81 3.84
CA THR A 258 8.19 2.37 3.93
C THR A 258 9.14 1.93 2.81
N PRO A 259 10.33 1.41 3.16
CA PRO A 259 11.16 0.71 2.20
C PRO A 259 10.45 -0.57 1.77
N GLY A 260 10.11 -0.64 0.49
CA GLY A 260 9.32 -1.75 -0.03
C GLY A 260 8.19 -1.36 -0.98
N MET A 261 7.90 -0.07 -1.12
CA MET A 261 7.09 0.45 -2.25
C MET A 261 7.87 0.42 -3.59
N ARG A 262 9.06 -0.19 -3.63
CA ARG A 262 9.81 -0.45 -4.86
C ARG A 262 9.10 -1.57 -5.62
N GLU A 263 8.53 -1.23 -6.78
CA GLU A 263 7.84 -2.15 -7.68
C GLU A 263 6.77 -3.00 -6.99
N LEU A 264 5.76 -2.32 -6.43
CA LEU A 264 4.52 -2.98 -6.07
C LEU A 264 3.98 -3.70 -7.31
N GLN A 265 3.92 -5.03 -7.24
CA GLN A 265 3.32 -5.86 -8.28
C GLN A 265 1.81 -5.72 -8.17
N LEU A 266 1.12 -5.66 -9.31
CA LEU A 266 -0.34 -5.74 -9.36
C LEU A 266 -0.76 -7.03 -8.63
N TRP A 267 -1.49 -6.85 -7.53
CA TRP A 267 -2.26 -7.91 -6.88
C TRP A 267 -3.65 -7.94 -7.51
N GLU A 268 -4.44 -8.97 -7.21
CA GLU A 268 -5.82 -9.18 -7.70
C GLU A 268 -6.56 -7.85 -7.95
N ASP A 269 -7.19 -7.70 -9.13
CA ASP A 269 -7.88 -6.46 -9.47
C ASP A 269 -9.27 -6.45 -8.87
N GLU A 270 -9.53 -5.44 -8.03
CA GLU A 270 -10.82 -5.22 -7.37
C GLU A 270 -11.55 -4.02 -8.01
N GLY A 271 -11.44 -3.88 -9.34
CA GLY A 271 -12.05 -2.78 -10.10
C GLY A 271 -11.13 -1.58 -10.34
N GLY A 272 -9.86 -1.65 -9.94
CA GLY A 272 -8.87 -0.62 -10.19
C GLY A 272 -8.53 -0.44 -11.67
N LEU A 273 -8.68 -1.49 -12.50
CA LEU A 273 -8.54 -1.39 -13.95
C LEU A 273 -9.59 -0.43 -14.55
N ASP A 274 -10.85 -0.59 -14.19
CA ASP A 274 -11.95 0.24 -14.70
C ASP A 274 -11.78 1.70 -14.25
N LEU A 275 -11.26 1.93 -13.04
CA LEU A 275 -10.96 3.28 -12.55
C LEU A 275 -9.73 3.91 -13.22
N ALA A 276 -8.70 3.12 -13.52
CA ALA A 276 -7.51 3.62 -14.22
C ALA A 276 -7.76 3.91 -15.71
N PHE A 277 -8.72 3.21 -16.31
CA PHE A 277 -9.17 3.38 -17.69
C PHE A 277 -10.65 3.81 -17.73
N ALA A 278 -11.01 4.80 -16.91
CA ALA A 278 -12.39 5.25 -16.75
C ALA A 278 -13.01 5.79 -18.06
N ASP A 279 -12.17 6.38 -18.92
CA ASP A 279 -12.50 6.76 -20.30
C ASP A 279 -13.00 5.56 -21.10
N ILE A 280 -12.27 4.45 -21.06
CA ILE A 280 -12.65 3.21 -21.76
C ILE A 280 -13.86 2.56 -21.08
N ALA A 281 -13.93 2.52 -19.75
CA ALA A 281 -15.05 1.94 -19.02
C ALA A 281 -16.38 2.67 -19.32
N GLN A 282 -16.35 4.00 -19.45
CA GLN A 282 -17.53 4.80 -19.84
C GLN A 282 -17.99 4.51 -21.27
N LEU A 283 -17.06 4.34 -22.21
CA LEU A 283 -17.37 3.95 -23.58
C LEU A 283 -17.88 2.51 -23.65
N ALA A 284 -17.27 1.59 -22.89
CA ALA A 284 -17.64 0.18 -22.82
C ALA A 284 -19.09 -0.02 -22.34
N ALA A 285 -19.60 0.85 -21.46
CA ALA A 285 -21.00 0.84 -21.03
C ALA A 285 -22.00 1.08 -22.18
N ARG A 286 -21.55 1.61 -23.32
CA ARG A 286 -22.35 1.84 -24.53
C ARG A 286 -22.18 0.74 -25.58
N CYS A 287 -21.32 -0.25 -25.34
CA CYS A 287 -21.16 -1.38 -26.24
C CYS A 287 -22.46 -2.17 -26.38
N ARG A 288 -22.68 -2.71 -27.57
CA ARG A 288 -23.81 -3.59 -27.86
C ARG A 288 -23.85 -4.84 -26.96
N TYR A 289 -22.68 -5.35 -26.57
CA TYR A 289 -22.51 -6.56 -25.77
C TYR A 289 -21.88 -6.24 -24.42
N ALA A 290 -22.40 -6.84 -23.35
CA ALA A 290 -21.91 -6.65 -21.98
C ALA A 290 -20.54 -7.30 -21.73
N ASP A 291 -20.14 -8.29 -22.54
CA ASP A 291 -18.87 -9.01 -22.47
C ASP A 291 -17.90 -8.62 -23.61
N CYS A 292 -18.11 -7.45 -24.21
CA CYS A 292 -17.27 -6.91 -25.27
C CYS A 292 -15.81 -6.78 -24.81
N ARG A 293 -14.86 -7.32 -25.58
CA ARG A 293 -13.42 -7.27 -25.31
C ARG A 293 -12.71 -6.12 -26.01
N HIS A 294 -13.45 -5.36 -26.82
CA HIS A 294 -12.96 -4.22 -27.59
C HIS A 294 -11.83 -4.58 -28.59
N GLU A 295 -11.87 -5.80 -29.12
CA GLU A 295 -10.88 -6.27 -30.09
C GLU A 295 -11.41 -6.22 -31.52
N ARG A 296 -12.60 -6.78 -31.77
CA ARG A 296 -13.19 -6.93 -33.13
C ARG A 296 -14.73 -6.96 -33.15
N GLU A 297 -15.37 -6.77 -32.01
CA GLU A 297 -16.80 -6.95 -31.84
C GLU A 297 -17.60 -5.89 -32.61
N GLU A 298 -18.67 -6.32 -33.29
CA GLU A 298 -19.60 -5.41 -33.96
C GLU A 298 -20.41 -4.58 -32.96
N GLY A 299 -20.56 -3.27 -33.21
CA GLY A 299 -21.23 -2.34 -32.30
C GLY A 299 -20.44 -2.09 -31.00
N CYS A 300 -19.12 -2.18 -31.08
CA CYS A 300 -18.21 -1.81 -30.01
C CYS A 300 -18.01 -0.29 -30.01
N ALA A 301 -18.65 0.41 -29.06
CA ALA A 301 -18.52 1.85 -28.90
C ALA A 301 -17.08 2.30 -28.64
N VAL A 302 -16.24 1.44 -28.04
CA VAL A 302 -14.81 1.73 -27.82
C VAL A 302 -14.04 1.76 -29.14
N LEU A 303 -14.29 0.82 -30.07
CA LEU A 303 -13.65 0.82 -31.38
C LEU A 303 -14.14 1.99 -32.24
N GLU A 304 -15.44 2.31 -32.17
CA GLU A 304 -16.01 3.49 -32.83
C GLU A 304 -15.38 4.81 -32.32
N ALA A 305 -15.10 4.89 -31.01
CA ALA A 305 -14.40 6.03 -30.42
C ALA A 305 -12.94 6.13 -30.92
N VAL A 306 -12.28 5.00 -31.18
CA VAL A 306 -10.94 5.00 -31.80
C VAL A 306 -11.02 5.46 -33.26
N ASP A 307 -11.97 4.93 -34.03
CA ASP A 307 -12.13 5.27 -35.45
C ASP A 307 -12.50 6.74 -35.66
N SER A 308 -13.25 7.34 -34.72
CA SER A 308 -13.61 8.77 -34.73
C SER A 308 -12.55 9.70 -34.15
N GLY A 309 -11.52 9.15 -33.49
CA GLY A 309 -10.47 9.91 -32.80
C GLY A 309 -10.85 10.45 -31.43
N GLU A 310 -12.01 10.07 -30.86
CA GLU A 310 -12.38 10.35 -29.47
C GLU A 310 -11.46 9.62 -28.48
N LEU A 311 -10.95 8.44 -28.85
CA LEU A 311 -10.00 7.66 -28.07
C LEU A 311 -8.72 7.39 -28.88
N GLU A 312 -7.55 7.67 -28.31
CA GLU A 312 -6.29 7.34 -28.99
C GLU A 312 -6.09 5.82 -29.09
N GLU A 313 -5.67 5.32 -30.26
CA GLU A 313 -5.39 3.88 -30.43
C GLU A 313 -4.36 3.36 -29.44
N LYS A 314 -3.33 4.17 -29.13
CA LYS A 314 -2.30 3.82 -28.14
C LYS A 314 -2.89 3.57 -26.75
N ARG A 315 -3.92 4.32 -26.36
CA ARG A 315 -4.62 4.18 -25.07
C ARG A 315 -5.32 2.82 -24.98
N LEU A 316 -6.04 2.43 -26.04
CA LEU A 316 -6.68 1.11 -26.13
C LEU A 316 -5.66 -0.04 -26.13
N GLN A 317 -4.53 0.12 -26.82
CA GLN A 317 -3.43 -0.86 -26.79
C GLN A 317 -2.83 -1.02 -25.38
N SER A 318 -2.68 0.08 -24.64
CA SER A 318 -2.24 0.09 -23.24
C SER A 318 -3.22 -0.66 -22.34
N TYR A 319 -4.53 -0.44 -22.51
CA TYR A 319 -5.58 -1.16 -21.81
C TYR A 319 -5.51 -2.67 -22.04
N HIS A 320 -5.51 -3.14 -23.29
CA HIS A 320 -5.41 -4.56 -23.61
C HIS A 320 -4.15 -5.21 -23.03
N LYS A 321 -3.01 -4.50 -23.09
CA LYS A 321 -1.76 -5.02 -22.55
C LYS A 321 -1.80 -5.16 -21.03
N THR A 322 -2.41 -4.21 -20.35
CA THR A 322 -2.58 -4.23 -18.89
C THR A 322 -3.56 -5.32 -18.46
N GLN A 323 -4.69 -5.46 -19.16
CA GLN A 323 -5.65 -6.54 -18.94
C GLN A 323 -5.00 -7.93 -19.10
N ARG A 324 -4.18 -8.13 -20.14
CA ARG A 324 -3.44 -9.39 -20.35
C ARG A 324 -2.41 -9.66 -19.24
N GLU A 325 -1.70 -8.63 -18.77
CA GLU A 325 -0.77 -8.75 -17.64
C GLU A 325 -1.51 -9.22 -16.38
N LEU A 326 -2.65 -8.59 -16.07
CA LEU A 326 -3.46 -8.91 -14.91
C LEU A 326 -3.97 -10.35 -14.94
N VAL A 327 -4.57 -10.79 -16.06
CA VAL A 327 -5.01 -12.19 -16.25
C VAL A 327 -3.85 -13.18 -16.06
N TYR A 328 -2.67 -12.86 -16.58
CA TYR A 328 -1.48 -13.69 -16.40
C TYR A 328 -1.05 -13.79 -14.93
N GLN A 329 -1.08 -12.69 -14.17
CA GLN A 329 -0.73 -12.69 -12.75
C GLN A 329 -1.74 -13.52 -11.95
N THR A 330 -3.04 -13.30 -12.13
CA THR A 330 -4.09 -14.08 -11.43
C THR A 330 -3.95 -15.58 -11.71
N ALA A 331 -3.68 -15.97 -12.97
CA ALA A 331 -3.47 -17.36 -13.33
C ALA A 331 -2.21 -17.96 -12.67
N LYS A 332 -1.11 -17.20 -12.62
CA LYS A 332 0.14 -17.60 -11.95
C LYS A 332 -0.08 -17.77 -10.45
N GLU A 333 -0.87 -16.91 -9.83
CA GLU A 333 -1.21 -16.97 -8.41
C GLU A 333 -2.10 -18.15 -8.07
N ALA A 334 -3.16 -18.39 -8.85
CA ALA A 334 -4.01 -19.57 -8.70
C ALA A 334 -3.18 -20.87 -8.78
N LYS A 335 -2.23 -20.93 -9.72
CA LYS A 335 -1.29 -22.07 -9.86
C LYS A 335 -0.37 -22.22 -8.65
N SER A 336 0.10 -21.12 -8.07
CA SER A 336 0.97 -21.13 -6.89
C SER A 336 0.20 -21.51 -5.62
N LYS A 337 -1.03 -21.00 -5.42
CA LYS A 337 -1.93 -21.37 -4.32
C LYS A 337 -2.23 -22.88 -4.34
N ARG A 338 -2.50 -23.45 -5.53
CA ARG A 338 -2.72 -24.91 -5.72
C ARG A 338 -1.50 -25.78 -5.37
N LYS A 339 -0.28 -25.34 -5.74
CA LYS A 339 0.95 -26.07 -5.40
C LYS A 339 1.27 -26.04 -3.89
N GLY A 340 0.94 -24.94 -3.21
CA GLY A 340 1.10 -24.81 -1.76
C GLY A 340 0.14 -25.71 -0.97
N GLY A 341 -1.12 -25.84 -1.41
CA GLY A 341 -2.13 -26.68 -0.75
C GLY A 341 -1.92 -28.19 -0.92
N ALA A 342 -1.24 -28.63 -1.97
CA ALA A 342 -0.94 -30.05 -2.20
C ALA A 342 0.18 -30.62 -1.28
N GLY A 343 0.91 -29.76 -0.56
CA GLY A 343 2.01 -30.15 0.32
C GLY A 343 1.64 -30.47 1.77
N SER A 344 0.40 -30.20 2.21
CA SER A 344 -0.06 -30.38 3.59
C SER A 344 -1.09 -31.51 3.75
N GLY A 345 -1.17 -32.44 2.80
CA GLY A 345 -1.90 -33.70 2.96
C GLY A 345 -1.12 -34.62 3.88
N GLN A 346 -1.60 -34.77 5.12
CA GLN A 346 -1.16 -35.75 6.10
C GLN A 346 -0.83 -37.09 5.43
N LYS A 347 0.43 -37.51 5.47
CA LYS A 347 0.75 -38.93 5.39
C LYS A 347 0.16 -39.56 6.64
N ALA A 348 -1.08 -40.06 6.53
CA ALA A 348 -1.60 -41.04 7.47
C ALA A 348 -0.59 -42.20 7.49
N ALA A 349 0.21 -42.25 8.55
CA ALA A 349 1.09 -43.37 8.81
C ALA A 349 0.19 -44.59 9.00
N SER A 350 0.11 -45.43 7.97
CA SER A 350 -0.56 -46.71 8.08
C SER A 350 0.16 -47.52 9.17
N SER A 351 -0.58 -47.82 10.23
CA SER A 351 -0.15 -48.71 11.30
C SER A 351 0.03 -50.11 10.72
N ARG A 352 1.21 -50.39 10.15
CA ARG A 352 1.65 -51.75 9.88
C ARG A 352 2.19 -52.33 11.17
N SER A 353 1.35 -53.18 11.77
CA SER A 353 1.75 -54.10 12.82
C SER A 353 3.00 -54.87 12.42
N ARG A 354 4.04 -54.77 13.24
CA ARG A 354 5.11 -55.78 13.30
C ARG A 354 5.29 -56.17 14.75
N LYS A 355 4.64 -57.29 15.09
CA LYS A 355 5.00 -58.17 16.19
C LYS A 355 6.48 -58.55 16.08
N TYR A 356 7.23 -58.37 17.16
CA TYR A 356 8.40 -59.13 17.65
C TYR A 356 8.77 -58.36 18.93
N GLY A 357 8.41 -58.76 20.16
CA GLY A 357 8.60 -60.07 20.78
C GLY A 357 10.08 -60.21 21.15
N TRP A 358 10.46 -59.88 22.40
CA TRP A 358 11.57 -60.43 23.22
C TRP A 358 11.83 -59.52 24.45
N ARG A 359 11.19 -59.83 25.58
CA ARG A 359 11.70 -59.60 26.95
C ARG A 359 11.29 -60.80 27.82
N ARG A 360 12.27 -61.69 28.03
CA ARG A 360 12.47 -62.57 29.19
C ARG A 360 13.75 -62.05 29.83
N ASP A 361 13.99 -62.03 31.12
CA ASP A 361 13.29 -62.32 32.37
C ASP A 361 14.06 -61.47 33.41
N LEU A 362 13.52 -61.28 34.61
CA LEU A 362 14.22 -61.39 35.89
C LEU A 362 13.19 -61.07 37.01
N GLU A 363 12.81 -62.14 37.74
CA GLU A 363 12.59 -62.20 39.21
C GLU A 363 11.42 -61.36 39.78
N ASP A 364 10.41 -61.88 40.47
CA ASP A 364 10.16 -63.13 41.22
C ASP A 364 8.67 -63.55 41.13
#